data_AF-A0A956NQK7-F1
#
_entry.id   AF-A0A956NQK7-F1
#
_cell.length_a   1.000
_cell.length_b   1.000
_cell.length_c   1.000
_cell.angle_alpha   90.00
_cell.angle_beta   90.00
_cell.angle_gamma   90.00
#
_symmetry.space_group_name_H-M   'P 1'
#
loop_
_entity.id
_entity.type
_entity.pdbx_description
1 polymer ?
#
loop_
_entity_poly.entity_id
_entity_poly.type
_entity_poly.pdbx_seq_one_letter_code
_entity_poly.pdbx_strand_id
1 'polypeptide(L)'
;YCFGPTFRAEKSKTRRHLTEFWMCEPEMAFVDSDGNMAVQEEFISYLVARALDRRAEELKELERDTAPLEQVTGPFPRITYTEAIARLQAEGSDIQWGSDLGADDETALAKAYDKPLFVMNYPKEVKAFYMKENPDDPRTVLNNDCLAPEGYGEIIGGSQREDDYDLLLARIRAQGLDEASYGWYLDLRKYGGFVHSGFGLGLERTVAWICGIPHIREAIAFPRQIHRLYP
;
A
#
# COMPACT_ATOMS: atom_id res chain seq x y z
N TYR A 1 11.87 -11.23 -3.25
CA TYR A 1 11.60 -9.87 -2.75
C TYR A 1 12.89 -9.06 -2.82
N CYS A 2 12.79 -7.75 -3.00
CA CYS A 2 13.88 -6.82 -2.75
C CYS A 2 13.65 -6.04 -1.44
N PHE A 3 14.72 -5.48 -0.91
CA PHE A 3 14.68 -4.58 0.23
C PHE A 3 15.68 -3.47 -0.03
N GLY A 4 15.20 -2.23 -0.18
CA GLY A 4 16.07 -1.14 -0.61
C GLY A 4 15.45 0.24 -0.44
N PRO A 5 16.27 1.29 -0.58
CA PRO A 5 15.79 2.66 -0.55
C PRO A 5 14.97 2.97 -1.81
N THR A 6 13.87 3.68 -1.63
CA THR A 6 13.06 4.29 -2.69
C THR A 6 13.01 5.78 -2.50
N PHE A 7 12.99 6.51 -3.62
CA PHE A 7 12.98 7.95 -3.65
C PHE A 7 11.66 8.46 -4.23
N ARG A 8 11.02 9.42 -3.54
CA ARG A 8 9.84 10.13 -4.05
C ARG A 8 10.17 11.61 -4.16
N ALA A 9 10.11 12.13 -5.38
CA ALA A 9 10.30 13.55 -5.69
C ALA A 9 8.97 14.34 -5.60
N GLU A 10 8.12 14.01 -4.63
CA GLU A 10 6.84 14.67 -4.40
C GLU A 10 7.00 15.91 -3.52
N LYS A 11 6.18 16.93 -3.76
CA LYS A 11 6.16 18.18 -2.97
C LYS A 11 5.33 18.07 -1.67
N SER A 12 4.86 16.87 -1.34
CA SER A 12 4.00 16.60 -0.18
C SER A 12 4.75 16.83 1.15
N LYS A 13 4.12 17.55 2.07
CA LYS A 13 4.67 17.90 3.40
C LYS A 13 3.76 17.40 4.52
N THR A 14 3.45 16.11 4.53
CA THR A 14 2.62 15.50 5.59
C THR A 14 3.47 14.69 6.57
N ARG A 15 2.88 14.34 7.72
CA ARG A 15 3.49 13.47 8.73
C ARG A 15 3.77 12.03 8.25
N ARG A 16 3.29 11.67 7.05
CA ARG A 16 3.35 10.32 6.45
C ARG A 16 4.33 10.21 5.27
N HIS A 17 5.02 11.29 4.91
CA HIS A 17 5.86 11.34 3.70
C HIS A 17 7.32 11.68 4.02
N LEU A 18 8.21 10.94 3.36
CA LEU A 18 9.65 11.19 3.24
C LEU A 18 10.02 11.23 1.76
N THR A 19 11.13 11.90 1.43
CA THR A 19 11.66 11.91 0.06
C THR A 19 12.54 10.69 -0.23
N GLU A 20 13.04 10.04 0.82
CA GLU A 20 13.77 8.77 0.81
C GLU A 20 13.22 7.90 1.95
N PHE A 21 12.89 6.65 1.65
CA PHE A 21 12.31 5.69 2.60
C PHE A 21 12.65 4.26 2.15
N TRP A 22 12.50 3.28 3.03
CA TRP A 22 12.80 1.89 2.70
C TRP A 22 11.54 1.13 2.33
N MET A 23 11.65 0.31 1.28
CA MET A 23 10.58 -0.61 0.89
C MET A 23 11.06 -2.05 0.90
N CYS A 24 10.17 -2.93 1.37
CA CYS A 24 10.23 -4.36 1.10
C CYS A 24 9.24 -4.65 -0.02
N GLU A 25 9.70 -5.16 -1.16
CA GLU A 25 8.84 -5.39 -2.33
C GLU A 25 8.93 -6.85 -2.79
N PRO A 26 7.94 -7.67 -2.41
CA PRO A 26 7.74 -9.00 -2.98
C PRO A 26 7.00 -8.93 -4.32
N GLU A 27 7.43 -9.75 -5.27
CA GLU A 27 6.71 -10.03 -6.51
C GLU A 27 6.69 -11.56 -6.68
N MET A 28 5.54 -12.12 -7.01
CA MET A 28 5.28 -13.56 -6.94
C MET A 28 4.63 -14.06 -8.23
N ALA A 29 5.29 -15.03 -8.87
CA ALA A 29 4.76 -15.71 -10.05
C ALA A 29 3.63 -16.68 -9.67
N PHE A 30 2.62 -16.81 -10.53
CA PHE A 30 1.44 -17.66 -10.38
C PHE A 30 0.55 -17.30 -9.18
N VAL A 31 0.62 -16.04 -8.74
CA VAL A 31 -0.17 -15.50 -7.62
C VAL A 31 -1.09 -14.41 -8.14
N ASP A 32 -2.40 -14.59 -7.95
CA ASP A 32 -3.42 -13.60 -8.28
C ASP A 32 -3.62 -12.59 -7.13
N SER A 33 -4.57 -11.67 -7.29
CA SER A 33 -4.87 -10.64 -6.29
C SER A 33 -5.22 -11.21 -4.90
N ASP A 34 -5.98 -12.31 -4.83
CA ASP A 34 -6.39 -12.92 -3.56
C ASP A 34 -5.21 -13.59 -2.85
N GLY A 35 -4.39 -14.34 -3.60
CA GLY A 35 -3.15 -14.90 -3.10
C GLY A 35 -2.18 -13.81 -2.64
N ASN A 36 -2.12 -12.68 -3.36
CA ASN A 36 -1.30 -11.53 -2.99
C ASN A 36 -1.72 -10.95 -1.62
N MET A 37 -3.01 -10.75 -1.41
CA MET A 37 -3.54 -10.26 -0.13
C MET A 37 -3.34 -11.26 1.02
N ALA A 38 -3.45 -12.57 0.76
CA ALA A 38 -3.13 -13.59 1.75
C ALA A 38 -1.67 -13.51 2.22
N VAL A 39 -0.72 -13.35 1.29
CA VAL A 39 0.70 -13.18 1.65
C VAL A 39 0.93 -11.89 2.43
N GLN A 40 0.28 -10.78 2.05
CA GLN A 40 0.38 -9.52 2.79
C GLN A 40 -0.14 -9.64 4.22
N GLU A 41 -1.30 -10.28 4.40
CA GLU A 41 -1.91 -10.53 5.71
C GLU A 41 -1.00 -11.37 6.61
N GLU A 42 -0.52 -12.51 6.11
CA GLU A 42 0.43 -13.37 6.83
C GLU A 42 1.72 -12.63 7.19
N PHE A 43 2.24 -11.83 6.26
CA PHE A 43 3.46 -11.07 6.46
C PHE A 43 3.30 -10.02 7.57
N ILE A 44 2.23 -9.21 7.54
CA ILE A 44 1.95 -8.21 8.57
C ILE A 44 1.70 -8.86 9.92
N SER A 45 0.85 -9.89 9.99
CA SER A 45 0.59 -10.61 11.24
C SER A 45 1.88 -11.19 11.84
N TYR A 46 2.76 -11.75 11.01
CA TYR A 46 4.04 -12.26 11.48
C TYR A 46 4.97 -11.14 12.00
N LEU A 47 5.06 -10.00 11.30
CA LEU A 47 5.88 -8.87 11.73
C LEU A 47 5.42 -8.31 13.08
N VAL A 48 4.12 -8.12 13.25
CA VAL A 48 3.54 -7.61 14.50
C VAL A 48 3.72 -8.60 15.64
N ALA A 49 3.39 -9.88 15.43
CA ALA A 49 3.59 -10.92 16.42
C ALA A 49 5.07 -11.04 16.84
N ARG A 50 6.00 -10.91 15.88
CA ARG A 50 7.44 -10.96 16.15
C ARG A 50 7.93 -9.74 16.92
N ALA A 51 7.37 -8.57 16.67
CA ALA A 51 7.66 -7.36 17.43
C ALA A 51 7.17 -7.49 18.88
N LEU A 52 5.94 -7.97 19.09
CA LEU A 52 5.39 -8.24 20.42
C LEU A 52 6.24 -9.25 21.20
N ASP A 53 6.67 -10.34 20.55
CA ASP A 53 7.50 -11.39 21.17
C ASP A 53 8.91 -10.90 21.54
N ARG A 54 9.59 -10.17 20.62
CA ARG A 54 11.03 -9.89 20.76
C ARG A 54 11.40 -8.47 21.14
N ARG A 55 10.44 -7.55 21.13
CA ARG A 55 10.65 -6.13 21.39
C ARG A 55 9.70 -5.59 22.46
N ALA A 56 9.22 -6.47 23.35
CA ALA A 56 8.33 -6.08 24.44
C ALA A 56 8.94 -5.00 25.34
N GLU A 57 10.24 -5.08 25.66
CA GLU A 57 10.92 -4.06 26.47
C GLU A 57 11.01 -2.72 25.72
N GLU A 58 11.38 -2.70 24.43
CA GLU A 58 11.39 -1.46 23.65
C GLU A 58 9.99 -0.86 23.46
N LEU A 59 8.96 -1.68 23.25
CA LEU A 59 7.57 -1.21 23.17
C LEU A 59 7.11 -0.59 24.50
N LYS A 60 7.55 -1.15 25.63
CA LYS A 60 7.30 -0.59 26.96
C LYS A 60 8.05 0.72 27.19
N GLU A 61 9.30 0.83 26.75
CA GLU A 61 10.07 2.10 26.80
C GLU A 61 9.42 3.20 25.96
N LEU A 62 8.79 2.83 24.84
CA LEU A 62 8.02 3.75 23.99
C LEU A 62 6.63 4.08 24.54
N GLU A 63 6.25 3.54 25.70
CA GLU A 63 4.91 3.68 26.29
C GLU A 63 3.79 3.25 25.33
N ARG A 64 4.09 2.30 24.43
CA ARG A 64 3.15 1.81 23.41
C ARG A 64 2.10 0.91 24.05
N ASP A 65 0.82 1.28 23.90
CA ASP A 65 -0.28 0.33 24.12
C ASP A 65 -0.21 -0.80 23.08
N THR A 66 -0.01 -2.02 23.56
CA THR A 66 0.16 -3.22 22.75
C THR A 66 -1.14 -3.99 22.53
N ALA A 67 -2.22 -3.68 23.26
CA ALA A 67 -3.49 -4.39 23.12
C ALA A 67 -4.06 -4.37 21.68
N PRO A 68 -3.99 -3.27 20.92
CA PRO A 68 -4.40 -3.27 19.51
C PRO A 68 -3.52 -4.18 18.63
N LEU A 69 -2.22 -4.27 18.93
CA LEU A 69 -1.28 -5.09 18.15
C LEU A 69 -1.53 -6.59 18.33
N GLU A 70 -1.98 -7.02 19.51
CA GLU A 70 -2.35 -8.41 19.78
C GLU A 70 -3.53 -8.89 18.92
N GLN A 71 -4.36 -7.97 18.42
CA GLN A 71 -5.50 -8.26 17.54
C GLN A 71 -5.10 -8.41 16.06
N VAL A 72 -3.83 -8.16 15.70
CA VAL A 72 -3.33 -8.22 14.32
C VAL A 72 -3.10 -9.67 13.90
N THR A 73 -4.20 -10.39 13.77
CA THR A 73 -4.27 -11.75 13.24
C THR A 73 -5.31 -11.80 12.12
N GLY A 74 -5.00 -12.58 11.08
CA GLY A 74 -5.91 -12.82 9.97
C GLY A 74 -7.20 -13.54 10.40
N PRO A 75 -8.30 -13.42 9.63
CA PRO A 75 -8.39 -12.61 8.41
C PRO A 75 -8.54 -11.11 8.70
N PHE A 76 -7.93 -10.29 7.84
CA PHE A 76 -8.12 -8.84 7.83
C PHE A 76 -9.42 -8.48 7.11
N PRO A 77 -10.18 -7.48 7.59
CA PRO A 77 -11.33 -6.96 6.88
C PRO A 77 -10.93 -6.48 5.48
N ARG A 78 -11.82 -6.71 4.52
CA ARG A 78 -11.66 -6.30 3.13
C ARG A 78 -12.90 -5.56 2.67
N ILE A 79 -12.72 -4.41 2.06
CA ILE A 79 -13.79 -3.64 1.42
C ILE A 79 -13.34 -3.22 0.03
N THR A 80 -14.29 -3.07 -0.88
CA THR A 80 -14.04 -2.40 -2.16
C THR A 80 -13.90 -0.89 -1.96
N TYR A 81 -13.22 -0.23 -2.88
CA TYR A 81 -13.14 1.23 -2.96
C TYR A 81 -14.54 1.86 -3.00
N THR A 82 -15.47 1.25 -3.75
CA THR A 82 -16.86 1.73 -3.82
C THR A 82 -17.55 1.71 -2.46
N GLU A 83 -17.35 0.66 -1.67
CA GLU A 83 -17.86 0.60 -0.30
C GLU A 83 -17.15 1.59 0.62
N ALA A 84 -15.84 1.80 0.43
CA ALA A 84 -15.06 2.79 1.19
C ALA A 84 -15.60 4.21 0.96
N ILE A 85 -15.87 4.59 -0.30
CA ILE A 85 -16.50 5.88 -0.65
C ILE A 85 -17.87 6.02 0.00
N ALA A 86 -18.73 4.99 -0.09
CA ALA A 86 -20.06 5.05 0.50
C ALA A 86 -20.02 5.23 2.04
N ARG A 87 -19.06 4.60 2.71
CA ARG A 87 -18.86 4.77 4.17
C ARG A 87 -18.37 6.17 4.52
N LEU A 88 -17.37 6.68 3.81
CA LEU A 88 -16.85 8.03 4.01
C LEU A 88 -17.94 9.09 3.81
N GLN A 89 -18.78 8.94 2.77
CA GLN A 89 -19.91 9.83 2.53
C GLN A 89 -20.97 9.74 3.64
N ALA A 90 -21.24 8.55 4.17
CA ALA A 90 -22.15 8.38 5.31
C ALA A 90 -21.62 9.06 6.59
N GLU A 91 -20.30 9.22 6.72
CA GLU A 91 -19.63 9.96 7.80
C GLU A 91 -19.47 11.46 7.51
N GLY A 92 -19.96 11.94 6.35
CA GLY A 92 -19.97 13.36 5.98
C GLY A 92 -18.79 13.83 5.13
N SER A 93 -17.99 12.93 4.54
CA SER A 93 -16.97 13.30 3.55
C SER A 93 -17.62 13.67 2.21
N ASP A 94 -17.11 14.73 1.57
CA ASP A 94 -17.53 15.17 0.23
C ASP A 94 -16.82 14.40 -0.90
N ILE A 95 -16.06 13.35 -0.57
CA ILE A 95 -15.31 12.56 -1.55
C ILE A 95 -16.23 11.98 -2.64
N GLN A 96 -15.79 12.04 -3.89
CA GLN A 96 -16.51 11.54 -5.03
C GLN A 96 -15.85 10.26 -5.56
N TRP A 97 -16.67 9.34 -6.07
CA TRP A 97 -16.17 8.16 -6.75
C TRP A 97 -15.31 8.56 -7.95
N GLY A 98 -14.14 7.95 -8.09
CA GLY A 98 -13.14 8.31 -9.10
C GLY A 98 -12.00 9.17 -8.56
N SER A 99 -12.11 9.70 -7.34
CA SER A 99 -11.01 10.39 -6.64
C SER A 99 -10.11 9.40 -5.91
N ASP A 100 -8.82 9.71 -5.81
CA ASP A 100 -7.93 8.96 -4.93
C ASP A 100 -8.27 9.21 -3.45
N LEU A 101 -8.00 8.25 -2.56
CA LEU A 101 -8.27 8.42 -1.14
C LEU A 101 -7.20 9.34 -0.52
N GLY A 102 -7.65 10.41 0.12
CA GLY A 102 -6.75 11.32 0.83
C GLY A 102 -6.29 10.74 2.17
N ALA A 103 -5.30 11.40 2.78
CA ALA A 103 -4.80 11.00 4.09
C ALA A 103 -5.89 11.03 5.18
N ASP A 104 -6.83 11.98 5.10
CA ASP A 104 -7.94 12.10 6.05
C ASP A 104 -8.97 10.99 5.84
N ASP A 105 -9.28 10.64 4.59
CA ASP A 105 -10.16 9.53 4.23
C ASP A 105 -9.60 8.19 4.74
N GLU A 106 -8.31 7.93 4.48
CA GLU A 106 -7.61 6.76 5.02
C GLU A 106 -7.63 6.73 6.55
N THR A 107 -7.49 7.90 7.20
CA THR A 107 -7.51 7.99 8.66
C THR A 107 -8.87 7.61 9.22
N ALA A 108 -9.95 8.09 8.60
CA ALA A 108 -11.32 7.77 9.00
C ALA A 108 -11.59 6.27 8.84
N LEU A 109 -11.28 5.71 7.66
CA LEU A 109 -11.42 4.28 7.40
C LEU A 109 -10.59 3.44 8.38
N ALA A 110 -9.31 3.76 8.56
CA ALA A 110 -8.43 3.02 9.46
C ALA A 110 -8.88 3.04 10.93
N LYS A 111 -9.51 4.14 11.40
CA LYS A 111 -10.01 4.25 12.77
C LYS A 111 -11.26 3.40 13.02
N ALA A 112 -11.98 3.01 11.98
CA ALA A 112 -13.19 2.21 12.10
C ALA A 112 -12.90 0.70 12.32
N TYR A 113 -11.64 0.29 12.34
CA TYR A 113 -11.23 -1.11 12.50
C TYR A 113 -10.13 -1.27 13.53
N ASP A 114 -10.18 -2.39 14.26
CA ASP A 114 -9.21 -2.75 15.30
C ASP A 114 -7.97 -3.48 14.74
N LYS A 115 -7.99 -3.84 13.45
CA LYS A 115 -6.91 -4.53 12.74
C LYS A 115 -6.76 -3.96 11.33
N PRO A 116 -5.65 -4.22 10.60
CA PRO A 116 -5.43 -3.65 9.28
C PRO A 116 -6.57 -3.95 8.30
N LEU A 117 -6.90 -2.97 7.47
CA LEU A 117 -7.99 -3.03 6.48
C LEU A 117 -7.44 -3.08 5.07
N PHE A 118 -7.91 -4.01 4.25
CA PHE A 118 -7.72 -3.92 2.81
C PHE A 118 -8.82 -3.09 2.16
N VAL A 119 -8.43 -2.06 1.41
CA VAL A 119 -9.29 -1.38 0.45
C VAL A 119 -8.88 -1.86 -0.95
N MET A 120 -9.84 -2.35 -1.74
CA MET A 120 -9.57 -3.06 -3.00
C MET A 120 -10.26 -2.39 -4.19
N ASN A 121 -9.82 -2.72 -5.40
CA ASN A 121 -10.53 -2.39 -6.64
C ASN A 121 -10.74 -0.88 -6.87
N TYR A 122 -9.65 -0.12 -6.87
CA TYR A 122 -9.68 1.32 -7.10
C TYR A 122 -9.99 1.66 -8.56
N PRO A 123 -10.47 2.89 -8.85
CA PRO A 123 -10.65 3.37 -10.21
C PRO A 123 -9.36 3.33 -11.01
N LYS A 124 -9.42 2.86 -12.25
CA LYS A 124 -8.24 2.69 -13.10
C LYS A 124 -7.57 4.01 -13.45
N GLU A 125 -8.29 5.11 -13.41
CA GLU A 125 -7.83 6.45 -13.79
C GLU A 125 -6.87 7.05 -12.75
N VAL A 126 -6.98 6.65 -11.49
CA VAL A 126 -6.12 7.14 -10.39
C VAL A 126 -5.00 6.18 -10.01
N LYS A 127 -4.90 5.04 -10.70
CA LYS A 127 -3.90 4.00 -10.43
C LYS A 127 -2.96 3.79 -11.62
N ALA A 128 -1.83 3.14 -11.33
CA ALA A 128 -0.73 2.98 -12.28
C ALA A 128 -1.12 2.13 -13.51
N PHE A 129 -0.43 2.37 -14.64
CA PHE A 129 -0.72 1.71 -15.92
C PHE A 129 -0.57 0.18 -15.89
N TYR A 130 0.28 -0.34 -15.01
CA TYR A 130 0.64 -1.76 -14.94
C TYR A 130 -0.36 -2.64 -14.18
N MET A 131 -1.36 -2.04 -13.53
CA MET A 131 -2.32 -2.79 -12.71
C MET A 131 -3.34 -3.49 -13.61
N LYS A 132 -3.63 -4.77 -13.34
CA LYS A 132 -4.57 -5.56 -14.14
C LYS A 132 -5.98 -4.99 -14.06
N GLU A 133 -6.68 -4.87 -15.19
CA GLU A 133 -8.09 -4.45 -15.19
C GLU A 133 -8.96 -5.48 -14.47
N ASN A 134 -9.94 -4.99 -13.70
CA ASN A 134 -10.86 -5.87 -13.00
C ASN A 134 -11.87 -6.49 -13.99
N PRO A 135 -11.91 -7.82 -14.14
CA PRO A 135 -12.81 -8.48 -15.08
C PRO A 135 -14.30 -8.29 -14.74
N ASP A 136 -14.62 -8.04 -13.46
CA ASP A 136 -16.00 -7.85 -12.99
C ASP A 136 -16.48 -6.39 -13.10
N ASP A 137 -15.56 -5.42 -13.06
CA ASP A 137 -15.85 -3.99 -13.24
C ASP A 137 -14.70 -3.27 -13.96
N PRO A 138 -14.78 -3.09 -15.30
CA PRO A 138 -13.72 -2.49 -16.12
C PRO A 138 -13.41 -1.01 -15.82
N ARG A 139 -14.12 -0.38 -14.88
CA ARG A 139 -13.78 0.95 -14.36
C ARG A 139 -12.70 0.87 -13.28
N THR A 140 -12.41 -0.32 -12.76
CA THR A 140 -11.49 -0.55 -11.65
C THR A 140 -10.34 -1.48 -12.05
N VAL A 141 -9.32 -1.56 -11.21
CA VAL A 141 -8.17 -2.47 -11.36
C VAL A 141 -8.05 -3.41 -10.17
N LEU A 142 -7.46 -4.58 -10.35
CA LEU A 142 -7.17 -5.54 -9.27
C LEU A 142 -5.98 -5.08 -8.42
N ASN A 143 -6.19 -4.02 -7.65
CA ASN A 143 -5.25 -3.51 -6.66
C ASN A 143 -5.82 -3.63 -5.24
N ASN A 144 -4.94 -3.50 -4.26
CA ASN A 144 -5.31 -3.37 -2.87
C ASN A 144 -4.31 -2.46 -2.15
N ASP A 145 -4.84 -1.67 -1.22
CA ASP A 145 -4.07 -0.87 -0.28
C ASP A 145 -4.38 -1.40 1.13
N CYS A 146 -3.35 -1.72 1.93
CA CYS A 146 -3.51 -2.18 3.31
C CYS A 146 -3.32 -1.00 4.26
N LEU A 147 -4.39 -0.63 4.96
CA LEU A 147 -4.41 0.48 5.91
C LEU A 147 -4.17 -0.04 7.33
N ALA A 148 -3.12 0.43 7.99
CA ALA A 148 -2.90 0.19 9.41
C ALA A 148 -3.98 0.92 10.25
N PRO A 149 -4.49 0.28 11.34
CA PRO A 149 -5.54 0.82 12.20
C PRO A 149 -5.06 2.06 12.97
N GLU A 150 -5.86 2.54 13.92
CA GLU A 150 -5.53 3.69 14.80
C GLU A 150 -5.28 5.00 14.02
N GLY A 151 -5.70 5.05 12.76
CA GLY A 151 -5.54 6.21 11.89
C GLY A 151 -4.14 6.37 11.29
N TYR A 152 -3.32 5.33 11.23
CA TYR A 152 -2.01 5.37 10.57
C TYR A 152 -2.13 5.42 9.05
N GLY A 153 -3.12 4.73 8.47
CA GLY A 153 -3.37 4.71 7.03
C GLY A 153 -2.49 3.70 6.29
N GLU A 154 -2.28 3.93 4.99
CA GLU A 154 -1.65 2.95 4.09
C GLU A 154 -0.22 2.56 4.52
N ILE A 155 0.02 1.26 4.70
CA ILE A 155 1.35 0.65 4.94
C ILE A 155 1.81 -0.25 3.78
N ILE A 156 0.89 -0.76 2.97
CA ILE A 156 1.18 -1.54 1.77
C ILE A 156 0.31 -1.03 0.61
N GLY A 157 0.92 -0.89 -0.57
CA GLY A 157 0.23 -0.80 -1.84
C GLY A 157 0.60 -1.99 -2.73
N GLY A 158 -0.40 -2.68 -3.29
CA GLY A 158 -0.22 -3.91 -4.06
C GLY A 158 -1.19 -4.03 -5.22
N SER A 159 -0.83 -4.86 -6.21
CA SER A 159 -1.74 -5.19 -7.31
C SER A 159 -1.37 -6.51 -7.97
N GLN A 160 -2.36 -7.12 -8.62
CA GLN A 160 -2.09 -8.00 -9.73
C GLN A 160 -1.59 -7.17 -10.92
N ARG A 161 -0.62 -7.69 -11.65
CA ARG A 161 -0.03 -6.99 -12.80
C ARG A 161 -0.76 -7.39 -14.07
N GLU A 162 -0.88 -6.46 -15.01
CA GLU A 162 -1.41 -6.78 -16.33
C GLU A 162 -0.47 -7.79 -17.01
N ASP A 163 -1.02 -8.91 -17.45
CA ASP A 163 -0.30 -10.03 -18.06
C ASP A 163 -0.59 -10.14 -19.56
N ASP A 164 -1.53 -9.36 -20.08
CA ASP A 164 -1.78 -9.19 -21.51
C ASP A 164 -0.94 -8.06 -22.12
N TYR A 165 -0.28 -8.37 -23.26
CA TYR A 165 0.59 -7.42 -23.95
C TYR A 165 -0.18 -6.21 -24.50
N ASP A 166 -1.30 -6.46 -25.19
CA ASP A 166 -2.04 -5.43 -25.91
C ASP A 166 -2.76 -4.49 -24.95
N LEU A 167 -3.31 -5.01 -23.85
CA LEU A 167 -3.90 -4.21 -22.77
C LEU A 167 -2.86 -3.33 -22.08
N LEU A 168 -1.69 -3.88 -21.75
CA LEU A 168 -0.61 -3.11 -21.13
C LEU A 168 -0.11 -2.00 -22.06
N LEU A 169 0.08 -2.31 -23.34
CA LEU A 169 0.48 -1.34 -24.35
C LEU A 169 -0.56 -0.23 -24.54
N ALA A 170 -1.85 -0.58 -24.56
CA ALA A 170 -2.94 0.39 -24.63
C ALA A 170 -2.93 1.34 -23.43
N ARG A 171 -2.68 0.84 -22.21
CA ARG A 171 -2.57 1.66 -21.00
C ARG A 171 -1.37 2.60 -21.01
N ILE A 172 -0.19 2.13 -21.46
CA ILE A 172 1.01 2.97 -21.65
C ILE A 172 0.70 4.14 -22.59
N ARG A 173 0.07 3.86 -23.75
CA ARG A 173 -0.31 4.88 -24.73
C ARG A 173 -1.37 5.85 -24.19
N ALA A 174 -2.38 5.34 -23.49
CA ALA A 174 -3.45 6.15 -22.90
C ALA A 174 -2.92 7.15 -21.85
N GLN A 175 -1.86 6.79 -21.11
CA GLN A 175 -1.22 7.68 -20.14
C GLN A 175 -0.14 8.59 -20.76
N GLY A 176 0.08 8.54 -22.07
CA GLY A 176 1.08 9.36 -22.77
C GLY A 176 2.53 9.00 -22.41
N LEU A 177 2.78 7.77 -21.98
CA LEU A 177 4.10 7.28 -21.62
C LEU A 177 4.89 6.86 -22.87
N ASP A 178 6.21 7.03 -22.83
CA ASP A 178 7.10 6.65 -23.94
C ASP A 178 7.22 5.12 -24.05
N GLU A 179 6.65 4.54 -25.11
CA GLU A 179 6.64 3.10 -25.36
C GLU A 179 8.06 2.50 -25.39
N ALA A 180 9.04 3.23 -25.94
CA ALA A 180 10.41 2.75 -26.07
C ALA A 180 11.06 2.49 -24.71
N SER A 181 10.79 3.35 -23.72
CA SER A 181 11.25 3.20 -22.34
C SER A 181 10.70 1.94 -21.65
N TYR A 182 9.56 1.41 -22.10
CA TYR A 182 8.90 0.22 -21.54
C TYR A 182 9.03 -1.03 -22.42
N GLY A 183 9.79 -1.00 -23.52
CA GLY A 183 9.93 -2.14 -24.43
C GLY A 183 10.35 -3.44 -23.72
N TRP A 184 11.31 -3.36 -22.81
CA TRP A 184 11.75 -4.51 -22.00
C TRP A 184 10.65 -5.03 -21.05
N TYR A 185 9.79 -4.14 -20.53
CA TYR A 185 8.71 -4.50 -19.61
C TYR A 185 7.53 -5.14 -20.34
N LEU A 186 7.28 -4.68 -21.56
CA LEU A 186 6.35 -5.27 -22.52
C LEU A 186 6.83 -6.65 -22.99
N ASP A 187 8.13 -6.85 -23.17
CA ASP A 187 8.70 -8.14 -23.57
C ASP A 187 8.45 -9.25 -22.54
N LEU A 188 8.27 -8.91 -21.25
CA LEU A 188 7.85 -9.86 -20.22
C LEU A 188 6.49 -10.52 -20.53
N ARG A 189 5.63 -9.87 -21.32
CA ARG A 189 4.32 -10.39 -21.74
C ARG A 189 4.40 -11.15 -23.07
N LYS A 190 5.45 -10.92 -23.86
CA LYS A 190 5.71 -11.68 -25.09
C LYS A 190 6.36 -13.04 -24.82
N TYR A 191 7.28 -13.10 -23.87
CA TYR A 191 8.16 -14.25 -23.67
C TYR A 191 7.91 -14.94 -22.34
N GLY A 192 6.80 -15.68 -22.25
CA GLY A 192 6.48 -16.50 -21.07
C GLY A 192 5.76 -15.74 -19.96
N GLY A 193 4.82 -14.87 -20.31
CA GLY A 193 3.94 -14.20 -19.35
C GLY A 193 3.12 -15.19 -18.53
N PHE A 194 2.83 -14.83 -17.28
CA PHE A 194 2.02 -15.57 -16.34
C PHE A 194 1.28 -14.61 -15.41
N VAL A 195 0.22 -15.08 -14.77
CA VAL A 195 -0.43 -14.35 -13.67
C VAL A 195 0.59 -14.10 -12.58
N HIS A 196 0.77 -12.84 -12.19
CA HIS A 196 1.67 -12.46 -11.10
C HIS A 196 1.15 -11.21 -10.40
N SER A 197 1.53 -11.12 -9.13
CA SER A 197 1.15 -10.03 -8.25
C SER A 197 2.30 -9.69 -7.35
N GLY A 198 2.27 -8.47 -6.83
CA GLY A 198 3.22 -8.03 -5.83
C GLY A 198 2.71 -6.85 -5.05
N PHE A 199 3.53 -6.41 -4.12
CA PHE A 199 3.23 -5.31 -3.23
C PHE A 199 4.50 -4.65 -2.72
N GLY A 200 4.38 -3.40 -2.29
CA GLY A 200 5.46 -2.67 -1.61
C GLY A 200 5.02 -2.32 -0.21
N LEU A 201 5.76 -2.77 0.81
CA LEU A 201 5.58 -2.37 2.20
C LEU A 201 6.50 -1.18 2.50
N GLY A 202 5.90 -0.07 2.94
CA GLY A 202 6.66 1.09 3.45
C GLY A 202 7.17 0.82 4.86
N LEU A 203 8.49 0.65 5.02
CA LEU A 203 9.09 0.26 6.29
C LEU A 203 8.78 1.28 7.38
N GLU A 204 9.06 2.56 7.15
CA GLU A 204 8.92 3.60 8.16
C GLU A 204 7.45 3.82 8.55
N ARG A 205 6.49 3.65 7.62
CA ARG A 205 5.06 3.70 7.96
C ARG A 205 4.67 2.54 8.88
N THR A 206 5.17 1.34 8.57
CA THR A 206 4.91 0.14 9.37
C THR A 206 5.54 0.24 10.76
N VAL A 207 6.80 0.68 10.85
CA VAL A 207 7.48 0.93 12.13
C VAL A 207 6.74 2.00 12.92
N ALA A 208 6.33 3.10 12.28
CA ALA A 208 5.60 4.15 12.97
C ALA A 208 4.30 3.64 13.60
N TRP A 209 3.54 2.82 12.90
CA TRP A 209 2.33 2.20 13.44
C TRP A 209 2.61 1.25 14.60
N ILE A 210 3.53 0.29 14.42
CA ILE A 210 3.86 -0.70 15.47
C ILE A 210 4.33 0.01 16.74
N CYS A 211 5.19 1.02 16.60
CA CYS A 211 5.78 1.77 17.71
C CYS A 211 4.89 2.88 18.28
N GLY A 212 3.73 3.20 17.68
CA GLY A 212 2.89 4.30 18.16
C GLY A 212 3.43 5.70 17.84
N ILE A 213 4.28 5.83 16.82
CA ILE A 213 4.99 7.07 16.49
C ILE A 213 4.11 8.02 15.66
N PRO A 214 3.89 9.27 16.07
CA PRO A 214 2.97 10.18 15.38
C PRO A 214 3.51 10.73 14.05
N HIS A 215 4.82 10.69 13.82
CA HIS A 215 5.46 11.20 12.60
C HIS A 215 6.53 10.23 12.08
N ILE A 216 6.41 9.86 10.79
CA ILE A 216 7.31 8.91 10.11
C ILE A 216 8.81 9.27 10.14
N ARG A 217 9.17 10.54 10.38
CA ARG A 217 10.57 10.99 10.43
C ARG A 217 11.32 10.41 11.63
N GLU A 218 10.60 9.99 12.65
CA GLU A 218 11.14 9.37 13.87
C GLU A 218 11.33 7.85 13.70
N ALA A 219 10.81 7.28 12.61
CA ALA A 219 10.97 5.87 12.26
C ALA A 219 12.20 5.57 11.38
N ILE A 220 13.03 6.58 11.10
CA ILE A 220 14.28 6.45 10.32
C ILE A 220 15.40 7.29 10.96
N ALA A 221 16.64 6.80 10.90
CA ALA A 221 17.78 7.46 11.56
C ALA A 221 18.07 8.88 11.03
N PHE A 222 18.06 9.07 9.70
CA PHE A 222 18.37 10.34 9.05
C PHE A 222 17.29 10.70 8.03
N PRO A 223 16.11 11.19 8.48
CA PRO A 223 14.97 11.40 7.61
C PRO A 223 15.27 12.45 6.53
N ARG A 224 15.01 12.08 5.28
CA ARG A 224 15.06 13.01 4.14
C ARG A 224 13.67 13.57 3.89
N GLN A 225 13.58 14.90 3.89
CA GLN A 225 12.36 15.65 3.60
C GLN A 225 12.71 16.80 2.66
N ILE A 226 11.71 17.40 2.01
CA ILE A 226 11.92 18.52 1.07
C ILE A 226 12.77 19.66 1.65
N HIS A 227 12.72 19.87 2.96
CA HIS A 227 13.45 20.93 3.67
C HIS A 227 14.57 20.39 4.59
N ARG A 228 14.87 19.09 4.53
CA ARG A 228 15.86 18.42 5.39
C ARG A 228 16.71 17.45 4.59
N LEU A 229 17.94 17.85 4.33
CA LEU A 229 18.97 17.05 3.64
C LEU A 229 20.17 16.70 4.53
N TYR A 230 20.39 17.45 5.62
CA TYR A 230 21.56 17.31 6.50
C TYR A 230 21.12 17.09 7.96
N PRO A 231 21.85 16.27 8.74
CA PRO A 231 22.81 15.24 8.30
C PRO A 231 22.11 14.11 7.53
#